data_AF-A0A068YTA2-F1
#
_entry.id   AF-A0A068YTA2-F1
#
_cell.length_a   1.000
_cell.length_b   1.000
_cell.length_c   1.000
_cell.angle_alpha   90.00
_cell.angle_beta   90.00
_cell.angle_gamma   90.00
#
_symmetry.space_group_name_H-M   'P 1'
#
loop_
_entity.id
_entity.type
_entity.pdbx_description
1 polymer ?
#
loop_
_entity_poly.entity_id
_entity_poly.type
_entity_poly.pdbx_seq_one_letter_code
_entity_poly.pdbx_strand_id
1 'polypeptide(L)'
;MQGLESLQGLLRFKSHEKALAVHPWPASRALLAAKVGNGSGLLRLAGSGAAAELLVISVVTPDSTLRDTARAQLRGALREVLSLQLGCVPESIVLKSMPGQVLHVELPDYGHNIGLSVSHEAGLSVAALRRNGPVGVDILRIAPAFDWQAVARDYLGPQAVRRIASLPEPEQPLAFAREWTRLEAGLKCLGIGLQEWSPALAQRLARCQLMALDLPSGLCGMVAWR
;
A
#
# COMPACT_ATOMS: atom_id res chain seq x y z
N MET A 1 -43.60 24.22 22.26
CA MET A 1 -42.61 24.10 21.17
C MET A 1 -42.21 22.63 20.95
N GLN A 2 -43.19 21.82 20.51
CA GLN A 2 -42.97 20.60 19.71
C GLN A 2 -42.22 21.01 18.42
N GLY A 3 -41.36 20.24 17.73
CA GLY A 3 -41.32 18.79 17.50
C GLY A 3 -41.53 18.56 15.99
N LEU A 4 -40.70 17.68 15.38
CA LEU A 4 -40.84 17.08 14.02
C LEU A 4 -40.68 18.08 12.84
N GLU A 5 -40.20 17.78 11.63
CA GLU A 5 -39.66 16.60 10.97
C GLU A 5 -39.14 17.05 9.59
N SER A 6 -38.16 16.31 9.05
CA SER A 6 -38.08 15.89 7.62
C SER A 6 -37.87 16.90 6.48
N LEU A 7 -36.93 16.52 5.59
CA LEU A 7 -36.75 16.77 4.14
C LEU A 7 -35.23 16.78 3.91
N GLN A 8 -34.56 15.87 3.21
CA GLN A 8 -34.86 15.02 2.03
C GLN A 8 -33.80 13.88 2.08
N GLY A 9 -34.05 12.59 1.83
CA GLY A 9 -34.68 12.00 0.66
C GLY A 9 -33.61 11.56 -0.36
N LEU A 10 -33.45 10.24 -0.57
CA LEU A 10 -32.60 9.53 -1.57
C LEU A 10 -31.07 9.51 -1.28
N LEU A 11 -30.39 8.37 -1.20
CA LEU A 11 -30.35 7.32 -2.21
C LEU A 11 -30.27 5.92 -1.59
N ARG A 12 -31.15 5.03 -2.06
CA ARG A 12 -31.00 3.58 -1.92
C ARG A 12 -29.70 3.17 -2.59
N PHE A 13 -28.75 2.65 -1.82
CA PHE A 13 -27.52 2.06 -2.35
C PHE A 13 -27.86 0.79 -3.14
N LYS A 14 -27.81 0.90 -4.47
CA LYS A 14 -27.61 -0.22 -5.38
C LYS A 14 -26.59 0.21 -6.44
N SER A 15 -25.32 -0.13 -6.22
CA SER A 15 -24.36 -0.62 -7.23
C SER A 15 -22.95 -0.61 -6.62
N HIS A 16 -22.12 -1.56 -7.03
CA HIS A 16 -20.79 -1.89 -6.52
C HIS A 16 -19.75 -0.81 -6.88
N GLU A 17 -19.80 0.37 -6.27
CA GLU A 17 -18.78 1.42 -6.46
C GLU A 17 -17.49 1.08 -5.68
N LYS A 18 -16.34 1.06 -6.36
CA LYS A 18 -15.03 0.88 -5.73
C LYS A 18 -14.51 2.25 -5.26
N ALA A 19 -14.28 2.40 -3.96
CA ALA A 19 -13.60 3.57 -3.42
C ALA A 19 -12.08 3.40 -3.60
N LEU A 20 -11.46 4.35 -4.32
CA LEU A 20 -10.01 4.45 -4.49
C LEU A 20 -9.51 5.63 -3.66
N ALA A 21 -8.60 5.38 -2.74
CA ALA A 21 -7.88 6.43 -2.02
C ALA A 21 -6.47 6.54 -2.59
N VAL A 22 -6.07 7.76 -2.96
CA VAL A 22 -4.75 8.03 -3.51
C VAL A 22 -4.01 9.01 -2.61
N HIS A 23 -2.78 8.64 -2.26
CA HIS A 23 -1.88 9.38 -1.40
C HIS A 23 -0.65 9.81 -2.22
N PRO A 24 -0.62 11.06 -2.75
CA PRO A 24 0.61 11.61 -3.29
C PRO A 24 1.66 11.75 -2.19
N TRP A 25 2.90 11.38 -2.50
CA TRP A 25 4.03 11.58 -1.60
C TRP A 25 4.77 12.90 -1.96
N PRO A 26 5.31 13.68 -0.98
CA PRO A 26 5.21 13.50 0.47
C PRO A 26 3.86 13.94 1.05
N ALA A 27 3.53 13.39 2.24
CA ALA A 27 2.23 13.44 2.96
C ALA A 27 1.60 14.83 3.26
N SER A 28 2.12 15.93 2.72
CA SER A 28 1.51 17.25 2.86
C SER A 28 0.30 17.47 1.95
N ARG A 29 -0.21 16.43 1.28
CA ARG A 29 -1.32 16.53 0.33
C ARG A 29 -2.50 15.67 0.75
N ALA A 30 -3.67 16.29 0.70
CA ALA A 30 -4.95 15.71 1.09
C ALA A 30 -5.18 14.34 0.43
N LEU A 31 -5.83 13.45 1.18
CA LEU A 31 -6.43 12.22 0.68
C LEU A 31 -7.34 12.56 -0.49
N LEU A 32 -6.98 12.12 -1.68
CA LEU A 32 -7.81 12.30 -2.86
C LEU A 32 -8.63 11.02 -3.02
N ALA A 33 -9.87 11.07 -2.53
CA ALA A 33 -10.84 10.01 -2.73
C ALA A 33 -11.43 10.13 -4.16
N ALA A 34 -11.17 9.14 -4.99
CA ALA A 34 -11.79 9.02 -6.31
C ALA A 34 -12.83 7.90 -6.28
N LYS A 35 -14.00 8.17 -6.86
CA LYS A 35 -14.97 7.12 -7.19
C LYS A 35 -14.57 6.49 -8.51
N VAL A 36 -14.33 5.19 -8.51
CA VAL A 36 -14.06 4.45 -9.74
C VAL A 36 -15.40 3.89 -10.28
N GLY A 37 -16.00 4.64 -11.21
CA GLY A 37 -17.24 4.29 -11.92
C GLY A 37 -17.78 5.44 -12.79
N ASN A 38 -17.85 5.23 -14.12
CA ASN A 38 -18.43 6.03 -15.24
C ASN A 38 -18.41 7.58 -15.24
N GLY A 39 -17.78 8.25 -14.28
CA GLY A 39 -17.65 9.70 -14.23
C GLY A 39 -16.25 10.11 -13.78
N SER A 40 -15.53 10.74 -14.70
CA SER A 40 -14.17 11.28 -14.54
C SER A 40 -14.02 12.21 -13.33
N GLY A 41 -13.48 11.68 -12.23
CA GLY A 41 -12.83 12.46 -11.17
C GLY A 41 -11.34 12.59 -11.50
N LEU A 42 -10.95 13.73 -12.08
CA LEU A 42 -9.58 13.96 -12.55
C LEU A 42 -8.64 14.19 -11.37
N LEU A 43 -7.91 13.15 -10.97
CA LEU A 43 -6.93 13.24 -9.91
C LEU A 43 -5.60 13.80 -10.47
N ARG A 44 -5.42 15.13 -10.46
CA ARG A 44 -4.11 15.72 -10.73
C ARG A 44 -3.21 15.55 -9.50
N LEU A 45 -2.33 14.57 -9.55
CA LEU A 45 -1.20 14.49 -8.62
C LEU A 45 -0.21 15.59 -9.04
N ALA A 46 -0.44 16.80 -8.56
CA ALA A 46 0.56 17.85 -8.65
C ALA A 46 1.80 17.38 -7.89
N GLY A 47 3.00 17.75 -8.35
CA GLY A 47 4.25 17.46 -7.66
C GLY A 47 5.43 17.68 -8.61
N SER A 48 6.29 18.64 -8.28
CA SER A 48 7.58 18.85 -8.94
C SER A 48 8.64 18.61 -7.87
N GLY A 49 9.49 17.59 -8.05
CA GLY A 49 10.57 17.20 -7.14
C GLY A 49 10.72 15.68 -6.99
N ALA A 50 11.85 15.19 -6.44
CA ALA A 50 12.12 13.75 -6.26
C ALA A 50 11.08 13.01 -5.40
N ALA A 51 10.32 13.74 -4.56
CA ALA A 51 9.20 13.19 -3.80
C ALA A 51 7.91 13.06 -4.63
N ALA A 52 7.77 13.83 -5.73
CA ALA A 52 6.69 13.70 -6.70
C ALA A 52 6.75 12.41 -7.54
N GLU A 53 7.79 11.61 -7.33
CA GLU A 53 8.01 10.36 -8.04
C GLU A 53 7.41 9.15 -7.32
N LEU A 54 6.93 9.27 -6.08
CA LEU A 54 6.32 8.19 -5.32
C LEU A 54 4.82 8.43 -5.13
N LEU A 55 4.03 7.42 -5.49
CA LEU A 55 2.58 7.42 -5.38
C LEU A 55 2.12 6.17 -4.66
N VAL A 56 1.25 6.31 -3.66
CA VAL A 56 0.61 5.19 -2.98
C VAL A 56 -0.90 5.24 -3.22
N ILE A 57 -1.49 4.13 -3.62
CA ILE A 57 -2.93 3.98 -3.80
C ILE A 57 -3.44 2.85 -2.94
N SER A 58 -4.66 3.00 -2.42
CA SER A 58 -5.37 1.96 -1.70
C SER A 58 -6.76 1.75 -2.26
N VAL A 59 -7.15 0.48 -2.34
CA VAL A 59 -8.44 0.05 -2.88
C VAL A 59 -9.12 -0.78 -1.79
N VAL A 60 -10.33 -0.38 -1.42
CA VAL A 60 -11.17 -1.20 -0.55
C VAL A 60 -11.56 -2.45 -1.32
N THR A 61 -11.24 -3.62 -0.77
CA THR A 61 -11.52 -4.91 -1.38
C THR A 61 -12.49 -5.71 -0.52
N PRO A 62 -13.16 -6.75 -1.05
CA PRO A 62 -13.95 -7.64 -0.22
C PRO A 62 -13.14 -8.16 0.96
N ASP A 63 -13.79 -8.30 2.12
CA ASP A 63 -13.20 -8.93 3.30
C ASP A 63 -13.25 -10.45 3.12
N SER A 64 -12.35 -10.95 2.26
CA SER A 64 -12.29 -12.36 1.90
C SER A 64 -10.84 -12.80 1.69
N THR A 65 -10.60 -14.08 1.92
CA THR A 65 -9.31 -14.73 1.59
C THR A 65 -9.14 -14.97 0.08
N LEU A 66 -10.19 -14.77 -0.72
CA LEU A 66 -10.15 -14.92 -2.18
C LEU A 66 -9.46 -13.71 -2.83
N ARG A 67 -8.19 -13.90 -3.17
CA ARG A 67 -7.32 -12.81 -3.65
C ARG A 67 -7.59 -12.37 -5.08
N ASP A 68 -8.34 -13.12 -5.88
CA ASP A 68 -8.48 -12.83 -7.32
C ASP A 68 -9.32 -11.57 -7.58
N THR A 69 -10.42 -11.40 -6.84
CA THR A 69 -11.23 -10.17 -6.90
C THR A 69 -10.41 -8.97 -6.45
N ALA A 70 -9.69 -9.07 -5.33
CA ALA A 70 -8.83 -8.00 -4.81
C ALA A 70 -7.74 -7.60 -5.83
N ARG A 71 -7.06 -8.60 -6.42
CA ARG A 71 -6.07 -8.39 -7.48
C ARG A 71 -6.67 -7.71 -8.71
N ALA A 72 -7.85 -8.15 -9.15
CA ALA A 72 -8.53 -7.56 -10.31
C ALA A 72 -8.93 -6.10 -10.04
N GLN A 73 -9.43 -5.80 -8.84
CA GLN A 73 -9.78 -4.45 -8.42
C GLN A 73 -8.54 -3.53 -8.37
N LEU A 74 -7.46 -3.98 -7.72
CA LEU A 74 -6.22 -3.22 -7.63
C LEU A 74 -5.58 -2.99 -9.00
N ARG A 75 -5.58 -4.00 -9.88
CA ARG A 75 -5.07 -3.87 -11.26
C ARG A 75 -5.90 -2.89 -12.09
N GLY A 76 -7.22 -2.83 -11.91
CA GLY A 76 -8.07 -1.82 -12.54
C GLY A 76 -7.67 -0.41 -12.10
N ALA A 77 -7.61 -0.18 -10.79
CA ALA A 77 -7.20 1.10 -10.22
C ALA A 77 -5.79 1.51 -10.65
N LEU A 78 -4.83 0.58 -10.69
CA LEU A 78 -3.48 0.84 -11.18
C LEU A 78 -3.48 1.34 -12.63
N ARG A 79 -4.28 0.74 -13.52
CA ARG A 79 -4.38 1.19 -14.91
C ARG A 79 -4.96 2.58 -15.03
N GLU A 80 -6.01 2.89 -14.28
CA GLU A 80 -6.61 4.23 -14.28
C GLU A 80 -5.62 5.29 -13.78
N VAL A 81 -4.94 5.02 -12.67
CA VAL A 81 -3.97 5.95 -12.09
C VAL A 81 -2.77 6.15 -13.01
N LEU A 82 -2.23 5.07 -13.60
CA LEU A 82 -1.11 5.16 -14.54
C LEU A 82 -1.51 5.86 -15.83
N SER A 83 -2.71 5.60 -16.35
CA SER A 83 -3.28 6.31 -17.50
C SER A 83 -3.32 7.82 -17.27
N LEU A 84 -3.83 8.25 -16.10
CA LEU A 84 -3.87 9.67 -15.73
C LEU A 84 -2.47 10.28 -15.57
N GLN A 85 -1.52 9.55 -14.99
CA GLN A 85 -0.15 10.01 -14.79
C GLN A 85 0.64 10.14 -16.09
N LEU A 86 0.41 9.21 -17.04
CA LEU A 86 1.15 9.13 -18.29
C LEU A 86 0.43 9.84 -19.44
N GLY A 87 -0.83 10.23 -19.28
CA GLY A 87 -1.63 10.84 -20.35
C GLY A 87 -1.94 9.87 -21.49
N CYS A 88 -2.05 8.57 -21.19
CA CYS A 88 -2.40 7.52 -22.15
C CYS A 88 -3.74 6.87 -21.80
N VAL A 89 -4.25 5.99 -22.66
CA VAL A 89 -5.48 5.23 -22.36
C VAL A 89 -5.19 4.09 -21.37
N PRO A 90 -6.12 3.71 -20.47
CA PRO A 90 -5.91 2.62 -19.50
C PRO A 90 -5.55 1.27 -20.15
N GLU A 91 -6.07 1.00 -21.34
CA GLU A 91 -5.87 -0.25 -22.09
C GLU A 91 -4.43 -0.40 -22.59
N SER A 92 -3.69 0.71 -22.78
CA SER A 92 -2.28 0.65 -23.16
C SER A 92 -1.35 0.32 -21.99
N ILE A 93 -1.86 0.31 -20.75
CA ILE A 93 -1.09 -0.05 -19.55
C ILE A 93 -1.07 -1.57 -19.38
N VAL A 94 0.09 -2.17 -19.66
CA VAL A 94 0.31 -3.61 -19.52
C VAL A 94 0.90 -3.90 -18.14
N LEU A 95 0.11 -4.60 -17.29
CA LEU A 95 0.57 -5.11 -16.00
C LEU A 95 0.92 -6.60 -16.15
N LYS A 96 2.22 -6.92 -16.12
CA LYS A 96 2.70 -8.30 -16.22
C LYS A 96 2.84 -8.96 -14.85
N SER A 97 2.26 -10.15 -14.73
CA SER A 97 2.35 -11.00 -13.56
C SER A 97 2.83 -12.36 -14.02
N MET A 98 4.06 -12.74 -13.68
CA MET A 98 4.59 -14.08 -13.92
C MET A 98 4.58 -14.87 -12.61
N PRO A 99 4.34 -16.19 -12.63
CA PRO A 99 4.42 -17.01 -11.42
C PRO A 99 5.76 -16.81 -10.70
N GLY A 100 5.71 -16.50 -9.40
CA GLY A 100 6.90 -16.25 -8.59
C GLY A 100 7.58 -14.89 -8.81
N GLN A 101 7.04 -14.02 -9.66
CA GLN A 101 7.60 -12.68 -9.88
C GLN A 101 6.67 -11.58 -9.38
N VAL A 102 7.27 -10.44 -9.03
CA VAL A 102 6.52 -9.25 -8.63
C VAL A 102 5.77 -8.67 -9.83
N LEU A 103 4.70 -7.93 -9.56
CA LEU A 103 3.91 -7.27 -10.59
C LEU A 103 4.75 -6.14 -11.20
N HIS A 104 4.89 -6.12 -12.52
CA HIS A 104 5.62 -5.07 -13.24
C HIS A 104 4.71 -4.32 -14.21
N VAL A 105 5.01 -3.04 -14.42
CA VAL A 105 4.37 -2.20 -15.44
C VAL A 105 5.28 -2.20 -16.66
N GLU A 106 4.75 -2.56 -17.83
CA GLU A 106 5.43 -2.34 -19.10
C GLU A 106 4.89 -1.11 -19.79
N LEU A 107 5.79 -0.21 -20.17
CA LEU A 107 5.50 1.00 -20.90
C LEU A 107 6.30 0.98 -22.20
N PRO A 108 5.65 0.71 -23.36
CA PRO A 108 6.35 0.58 -24.64
C PRO A 108 7.13 1.84 -25.06
N ASP A 109 6.62 3.03 -24.73
CA ASP A 109 7.10 4.30 -25.28
C ASP A 109 7.71 5.25 -24.23
N TYR A 110 7.76 4.85 -22.96
CA TYR A 110 8.29 5.68 -21.89
C TYR A 110 9.64 5.12 -21.44
N GLY A 111 10.72 5.85 -21.67
CA GLY A 111 12.07 5.54 -21.17
C GLY A 111 12.21 5.59 -19.63
N HIS A 112 11.12 5.37 -18.89
CA HIS A 112 11.03 5.40 -17.44
C HIS A 112 10.69 4.01 -16.92
N ASN A 113 11.57 3.46 -16.08
CA ASN A 113 11.25 2.28 -15.30
C ASN A 113 10.33 2.68 -14.14
N ILE A 114 9.11 2.16 -14.08
CA ILE A 114 8.21 2.35 -12.94
C ILE A 114 8.38 1.19 -11.98
N GLY A 115 8.94 1.47 -10.80
CA GLY A 115 8.88 0.56 -9.67
C GLY A 115 7.44 0.38 -9.24
N LEU A 116 7.01 -0.86 -9.01
CA LEU A 116 5.69 -1.21 -8.52
C LEU A 116 5.83 -2.22 -7.39
N SER A 117 5.17 -1.94 -6.27
CA SER A 117 5.01 -2.87 -5.17
C SER A 117 3.56 -2.91 -4.74
N VAL A 118 3.11 -4.07 -4.29
CA VAL A 118 1.73 -4.31 -3.87
C VAL A 118 1.72 -5.10 -2.57
N SER A 119 0.79 -4.75 -1.69
CA SER A 119 0.48 -5.52 -0.49
C SER A 119 -1.02 -5.59 -0.26
N HIS A 120 -1.45 -6.67 0.37
CA HIS A 120 -2.86 -7.02 0.47
C HIS A 120 -3.17 -7.57 1.85
N GLU A 121 -4.21 -7.01 2.45
CA GLU A 121 -4.86 -7.49 3.63
C GLU A 121 -6.35 -7.66 3.34
N ALA A 122 -7.03 -8.54 4.08
CA ALA A 122 -8.46 -8.70 3.90
C ALA A 122 -9.15 -7.34 4.09
N GLY A 123 -10.01 -6.93 3.15
CA GLY A 123 -10.64 -5.60 3.17
C GLY A 123 -9.85 -4.45 2.52
N LEU A 124 -8.53 -4.58 2.30
CA LEU A 124 -7.72 -3.50 1.72
C LEU A 124 -6.54 -4.00 0.87
N SER A 125 -6.39 -3.45 -0.32
CA SER A 125 -5.17 -3.60 -1.12
C SER A 125 -4.45 -2.28 -1.28
N VAL A 126 -3.13 -2.27 -1.19
CA VAL A 126 -2.29 -1.09 -1.39
C VAL A 126 -1.28 -1.36 -2.51
N ALA A 127 -1.05 -0.37 -3.36
CA ALA A 127 0.05 -0.35 -4.31
C ALA A 127 0.89 0.91 -4.14
N ALA A 128 2.20 0.77 -4.27
CA ALA A 128 3.14 1.87 -4.36
C ALA A 128 3.81 1.87 -5.73
N LEU A 129 3.84 3.04 -6.36
CA LEU A 129 4.43 3.30 -7.67
C LEU A 129 5.56 4.30 -7.50
N ARG A 130 6.72 4.01 -8.10
CA ARG A 130 7.84 4.95 -8.11
C ARG A 130 8.43 5.13 -9.49
N ARG A 131 8.56 6.37 -9.94
CA ARG A 131 9.28 6.68 -11.19
C ARG A 131 10.78 6.49 -10.99
N ASN A 132 11.43 5.84 -11.95
CA ASN A 132 12.88 5.70 -12.05
C ASN A 132 13.57 5.10 -10.81
N GLY A 133 12.93 4.18 -10.10
CA GLY A 133 13.64 3.42 -9.08
C GLY A 133 12.79 2.47 -8.26
N PRO A 134 13.42 1.76 -7.32
CA PRO A 134 12.77 0.71 -6.55
C PRO A 134 11.79 1.28 -5.52
N VAL A 135 10.74 0.50 -5.25
CA VAL A 135 9.75 0.78 -4.22
C VAL A 135 9.27 -0.53 -3.61
N GLY A 136 8.93 -0.49 -2.33
CA GLY A 136 8.30 -1.59 -1.60
C GLY A 136 7.16 -1.06 -0.74
N VAL A 137 6.07 -1.80 -0.65
CA VAL A 137 4.98 -1.47 0.26
C VAL A 137 4.52 -2.72 0.99
N ASP A 138 4.21 -2.56 2.27
CA ASP A 138 3.60 -3.60 3.05
C ASP A 138 2.54 -3.08 4.01
N ILE A 139 1.50 -3.89 4.22
CA ILE A 139 0.43 -3.64 5.19
C ILE A 139 0.20 -4.91 5.99
N LEU A 140 -0.16 -4.75 7.27
CA LEU A 140 -0.45 -5.85 8.16
C LEU A 140 -1.63 -5.51 9.07
N ARG A 141 -2.55 -6.46 9.25
CA ARG A 141 -3.59 -6.38 10.28
C ARG A 141 -3.02 -6.64 11.66
N ILE A 142 -3.31 -5.73 12.60
CA ILE A 142 -2.88 -5.87 13.99
C ILE A 142 -3.75 -6.96 14.63
N ALA A 143 -3.12 -8.06 15.05
CA ALA A 143 -3.80 -9.20 15.66
C ALA A 143 -3.24 -9.45 17.07
N PRO A 144 -4.07 -9.38 18.13
CA PRO A 144 -3.60 -9.54 19.51
C PRO A 144 -3.21 -10.97 19.88
N ALA A 145 -3.72 -11.98 19.18
CA ALA A 145 -3.55 -13.40 19.53
C ALA A 145 -2.52 -14.15 18.65
N PHE A 146 -1.57 -13.44 18.04
CA PHE A 146 -0.52 -14.03 17.21
C PHE A 146 0.78 -14.20 18.01
N ASP A 147 1.43 -15.38 17.94
CA ASP A 147 2.78 -15.61 18.49
C ASP A 147 3.83 -14.87 17.65
N TRP A 148 3.85 -13.55 17.82
CA TRP A 148 4.77 -12.65 17.15
C TRP A 148 6.20 -12.88 17.62
N GLN A 149 6.42 -13.46 18.81
CA GLN A 149 7.73 -13.58 19.42
C GLN A 149 8.65 -14.50 18.61
N ALA A 150 8.15 -15.65 18.16
CA ALA A 150 8.94 -16.55 17.32
C ALA A 150 9.38 -15.87 16.01
N VAL A 151 8.42 -15.29 15.30
CA VAL A 151 8.67 -14.58 14.05
C VAL A 151 9.60 -13.38 14.24
N ALA A 152 9.43 -12.62 15.33
CA ALA A 152 10.27 -11.46 15.62
C ALA A 152 11.73 -11.86 15.87
N ARG A 153 11.98 -12.98 16.57
CA ARG A 153 13.33 -13.50 16.82
C ARG A 153 14.04 -13.84 15.52
N ASP A 154 13.35 -14.55 14.63
CA ASP A 154 13.96 -15.07 13.41
C ASP A 154 14.17 -13.98 12.35
N TYR A 155 13.25 -13.01 12.24
CA TYR A 155 13.22 -12.08 11.10
C TYR A 155 13.53 -10.61 11.45
N LEU A 156 13.16 -10.12 12.64
CA LEU A 156 13.31 -8.70 12.98
C LEU A 156 14.65 -8.38 13.67
N GLY A 157 15.27 -9.42 14.23
CA GLY A 157 16.56 -9.33 14.90
C GLY A 157 16.49 -8.81 16.34
N PRO A 158 17.61 -8.91 17.07
CA PRO A 158 17.63 -8.81 18.53
C PRO A 158 17.25 -7.43 19.08
N GLN A 159 17.53 -6.35 18.34
CA GLN A 159 17.18 -5.00 18.78
C GLN A 159 15.67 -4.75 18.69
N ALA A 160 15.02 -5.17 17.61
CA ALA A 160 13.58 -5.03 17.44
C ALA A 160 12.83 -5.86 18.48
N VAL A 161 13.25 -7.12 18.69
CA VAL A 161 12.68 -8.01 19.71
C VAL A 161 12.73 -7.36 21.10
N ARG A 162 13.89 -6.84 21.51
CA ARG A 162 14.02 -6.17 22.82
C ARG A 162 13.11 -4.95 22.93
N ARG A 163 12.99 -4.14 21.87
CA ARG A 163 12.08 -2.98 21.87
C ARG A 163 10.63 -3.41 22.04
N ILE A 164 10.17 -4.38 21.26
CA ILE A 164 8.78 -4.87 21.34
C ILE A 164 8.52 -5.46 22.73
N ALA A 165 9.39 -6.33 23.23
CA ALA A 165 9.23 -6.98 24.53
C ALA A 165 9.28 -6.01 25.74
N SER A 166 9.83 -4.81 25.57
CA SER A 166 9.86 -3.78 26.63
C SER A 166 8.55 -3.00 26.78
N LEU A 167 7.63 -3.12 25.82
CA LEU A 167 6.33 -2.44 25.85
C LEU A 167 5.31 -3.23 26.67
N PRO A 168 4.26 -2.57 27.22
CA PRO A 168 3.11 -3.25 27.80
C PRO A 168 2.49 -4.25 26.82
N GLU A 169 2.06 -5.41 27.32
CA GLU A 169 1.51 -6.51 26.49
C GLU A 169 0.47 -6.06 25.45
N PRO A 170 -0.48 -5.15 25.75
CA PRO A 170 -1.46 -4.67 24.76
C PRO A 170 -0.86 -3.86 23.59
N GLU A 171 0.33 -3.29 23.75
CA GLU A 171 1.01 -2.46 22.75
C GLU A 171 1.94 -3.28 21.84
N GLN A 172 2.35 -4.47 22.28
CA GLN A 172 3.31 -5.33 21.58
C GLN A 172 2.84 -5.74 20.17
N PRO A 173 1.56 -6.10 19.93
CA PRO A 173 1.10 -6.46 18.58
C PRO A 173 1.24 -5.32 17.56
N LEU A 174 0.96 -4.08 17.98
CA LEU A 174 1.13 -2.91 17.13
C LEU A 174 2.61 -2.65 16.84
N ALA A 175 3.47 -2.76 17.86
CA ALA A 175 4.92 -2.59 17.69
C ALA A 175 5.52 -3.66 16.77
N PHE A 176 5.09 -4.91 16.90
CA PHE A 176 5.45 -5.98 15.96
C PHE A 176 4.99 -5.64 14.54
N ALA A 177 3.72 -5.26 14.34
CA ALA A 177 3.19 -4.93 13.02
C ALA A 177 3.98 -3.80 12.34
N ARG A 178 4.40 -2.79 13.11
CA ARG A 178 5.26 -1.70 12.61
C ARG A 178 6.63 -2.19 12.16
N GLU A 179 7.30 -3.03 12.94
CA GLU A 179 8.62 -3.57 12.58
C GLU A 179 8.53 -4.57 11.42
N TRP A 180 7.47 -5.39 11.38
CA TRP A 180 7.20 -6.34 10.31
C TRP A 180 6.98 -5.65 8.96
N THR A 181 6.05 -4.68 8.92
CA THR A 181 5.79 -3.92 7.68
C THR A 181 7.03 -3.14 7.23
N ARG A 182 7.88 -2.69 8.16
CA ARG A 182 9.18 -2.07 7.84
C ARG A 182 10.16 -3.03 7.17
N LEU A 183 10.26 -4.25 7.68
CA LEU A 183 11.08 -5.32 7.09
C LEU A 183 10.57 -5.66 5.68
N GLU A 184 9.30 -6.02 5.54
CA GLU A 184 8.69 -6.46 4.29
C GLU A 184 8.70 -5.37 3.21
N ALA A 185 8.35 -4.13 3.55
CA ALA A 185 8.45 -3.01 2.61
C ALA A 185 9.91 -2.80 2.15
N GLY A 186 10.88 -2.88 3.06
CA GLY A 186 12.30 -2.78 2.71
C GLY A 186 12.78 -3.93 1.83
N LEU A 187 12.40 -5.17 2.12
CA LEU A 187 12.73 -6.35 1.32
C LEU A 187 12.17 -6.24 -0.10
N LYS A 188 10.89 -5.87 -0.23
CA LYS A 188 10.23 -5.61 -1.52
C LYS A 188 10.92 -4.50 -2.30
N CYS A 189 11.31 -3.42 -1.63
CA CYS A 189 12.08 -2.33 -2.26
C CYS A 189 13.42 -2.83 -2.79
N LEU A 190 14.10 -3.73 -2.09
CA LEU A 190 15.39 -4.25 -2.52
C LEU A 190 15.27 -5.42 -3.52
N GLY A 191 14.07 -5.89 -3.83
CA GLY A 191 13.84 -7.07 -4.68
C GLY A 191 14.34 -8.37 -4.04
N ILE A 192 14.30 -8.47 -2.71
CA ILE A 192 14.76 -9.64 -1.95
C ILE A 192 13.53 -10.34 -1.39
N GLY A 193 13.50 -11.68 -1.45
CA GLY A 193 12.48 -12.47 -0.75
C GLY A 193 12.63 -12.39 0.78
N LEU A 194 11.61 -12.86 1.49
CA LEU A 194 11.68 -13.02 2.94
C LEU A 194 12.83 -13.96 3.30
N GLN A 195 13.66 -13.52 4.25
CA GLN A 195 14.79 -14.28 4.77
C GLN A 195 15.07 -13.83 6.20
N GLU A 196 15.67 -14.72 6.99
CA GLU A 196 15.98 -14.48 8.38
C GLU A 196 16.94 -13.29 8.58
N TRP A 197 16.91 -12.75 9.79
CA TRP A 197 17.72 -11.62 10.17
C TRP A 197 19.21 -11.95 10.07
N SER A 198 19.98 -11.01 9.51
CA SER A 198 21.43 -10.99 9.62
C SER A 198 21.93 -9.54 9.66
N PRO A 199 23.13 -9.29 10.22
CA PRO A 199 23.73 -7.96 10.18
C PRO A 199 23.87 -7.40 8.76
N ALA A 200 24.19 -8.26 7.78
CA ALA A 200 24.30 -7.87 6.38
C ALA A 200 22.95 -7.44 5.79
N LEU A 201 21.86 -8.17 6.08
CA LEU A 201 20.52 -7.77 5.67
C LEU A 201 20.12 -6.43 6.31
N ALA A 202 20.36 -6.26 7.61
CA ALA A 202 20.05 -5.02 8.32
C ALA A 202 20.76 -3.80 7.70
N GLN A 203 22.04 -3.94 7.31
CA GLN A 203 22.78 -2.88 6.62
C GLN A 203 22.21 -2.56 5.23
N ARG A 204 21.73 -3.56 4.48
CA ARG A 204 21.08 -3.34 3.19
C ARG A 204 19.76 -2.59 3.35
N LEU A 205 18.93 -2.99 4.32
CA LEU A 205 17.64 -2.36 4.63
C LEU A 205 17.81 -0.91 5.12
N ALA A 206 18.92 -0.60 5.80
CA ALA A 206 19.23 0.77 6.24
C ALA A 206 19.42 1.77 5.09
N ARG A 207 19.58 1.29 3.84
CA ARG A 207 19.66 2.13 2.63
C ARG A 207 18.29 2.52 2.08
N CYS A 208 17.22 1.91 2.57
CA CYS A 208 15.86 2.27 2.20
C CYS A 208 15.39 3.46 3.04
N GLN A 209 14.80 4.45 2.37
CA GLN A 209 13.94 5.43 3.02
C GLN A 209 12.61 4.77 3.35
N LEU A 210 11.99 5.16 4.46
CA LEU A 210 10.81 4.49 5.02
C LEU A 210 9.79 5.52 5.49
N MET A 211 8.52 5.17 5.36
CA MET A 211 7.41 6.03 5.73
C MET A 211 6.18 5.22 6.13
N ALA A 212 5.62 5.49 7.30
CA ALA A 212 4.38 4.88 7.73
C ALA A 212 3.19 5.38 6.89
N LEU A 213 2.28 4.48 6.56
CA LEU A 213 1.02 4.81 5.89
C LEU A 213 -0.05 5.19 6.90
N ASP A 214 -0.85 6.20 6.58
CA ASP A 214 -2.06 6.55 7.33
C ASP A 214 -3.21 5.65 6.85
N LEU A 215 -3.45 4.57 7.59
CA LEU A 215 -4.40 3.52 7.26
C LEU A 215 -5.56 3.48 8.28
N PRO A 216 -6.71 2.88 7.91
CA PRO A 216 -7.80 2.67 8.86
C PRO A 216 -7.34 1.95 10.14
N SER A 217 -8.02 2.24 11.25
CA SER A 217 -7.72 1.60 12.54
C SER A 217 -7.67 0.08 12.44
N GLY A 218 -6.69 -0.52 13.12
CA GLY A 218 -6.43 -1.97 13.08
C GLY A 218 -5.51 -2.43 11.95
N LEU A 219 -5.09 -1.53 11.05
CA LEU A 219 -4.06 -1.79 10.06
C LEU A 219 -2.79 -0.98 10.35
N CYS A 220 -1.65 -1.56 10.04
CA CYS A 220 -0.37 -0.89 9.99
C CYS A 220 0.18 -0.99 8.56
N GLY A 221 0.94 0.00 8.11
CA GLY A 221 1.55 -0.04 6.79
C GLY A 221 2.79 0.81 6.68
N MET A 222 3.65 0.42 5.74
CA MET A 222 4.92 1.07 5.45
C MET A 222 5.16 1.09 3.95
N VAL A 223 5.67 2.21 3.44
CA VAL A 223 6.28 2.30 2.11
C VAL A 223 7.79 2.54 2.25
N ALA A 224 8.56 1.91 1.38
CA ALA A 224 10.00 1.98 1.31
C ALA A 224 10.46 2.34 -0.10
N TRP A 225 11.53 3.13 -0.24
CA TRP A 225 12.13 3.46 -1.54
C TRP A 225 13.63 3.73 -1.42
N ARG A 226 14.33 3.79 -2.56
CA ARG A 226 15.76 4.15 -2.64
C ARG A 226 16.03 5.10 -3.79
#